data_AF-A0A1Q6M5V0-F1
#
_entry.id   AF-A0A1Q6M5V0-F1
#
_cell.length_a   1.000
_cell.length_b   1.000
_cell.length_c   1.000
_cell.angle_alpha   90.00
_cell.angle_beta   90.00
_cell.angle_gamma   90.00
#
_symmetry.space_group_name_H-M   'P 1'
#
loop_
_entity.id
_entity.type
_entity.pdbx_description
1 polymer ?
#
loop_
_entity_poly.entity_id
_entity_poly.type
_entity_poly.pdbx_seq_one_letter_code
_entity_poly.pdbx_strand_id
1 'polypeptide(L)'
;MHKDEAARGFAILANPNRVKICKMLYNKVDLSYDELHAIFEDEKALKDDLRTLIEGGFVVVIDKYSLRKGYVDSLMNFIKTPCGCTK
;
A
#
# COMPACT_ATOMS: atom_id res chain seq x y z
N MET A 1 -10.83 -5.17 -10.89
CA MET A 1 -11.01 -4.11 -9.88
C MET A 1 -12.14 -3.20 -10.33
N HIS A 2 -13.18 -3.05 -9.52
CA HIS A 2 -14.28 -2.11 -9.76
C HIS A 2 -13.93 -0.69 -9.26
N LYS A 3 -14.64 0.33 -9.73
CA LYS A 3 -14.38 1.74 -9.36
C LYS A 3 -14.39 2.00 -7.85
N ASP A 4 -15.30 1.36 -7.11
CA ASP A 4 -15.43 1.58 -5.67
C ASP A 4 -14.30 0.89 -4.89
N GLU A 5 -13.79 -0.23 -5.40
CA GLU A 5 -12.60 -0.89 -4.86
C GLU A 5 -11.35 -0.02 -5.07
N ALA A 6 -11.19 0.52 -6.28
CA ALA A 6 -10.10 1.42 -6.61
C ALA A 6 -10.14 2.68 -5.74
N ALA A 7 -11.32 3.29 -5.58
CA ALA A 7 -11.50 4.48 -4.74
C ALA A 7 -11.09 4.22 -3.28
N ARG A 8 -11.48 3.08 -2.69
CA ARG A 8 -11.03 2.68 -1.35
C ARG A 8 -9.52 2.49 -1.29
N GLY A 9 -8.94 1.83 -2.29
CA GLY A 9 -7.49 1.67 -2.39
C GLY A 9 -6.74 3.01 -2.40
N PHE A 10 -7.20 3.97 -3.22
CA PHE A 10 -6.60 5.31 -3.26
C PHE A 10 -6.80 6.10 -1.97
N ALA A 11 -7.95 5.98 -1.31
CA ALA A 11 -8.18 6.61 0.00
C ALA A 11 -7.22 6.08 1.08
N ILE A 12 -6.88 4.78 1.01
CA ILE A 12 -5.85 4.19 1.88
C ILE A 12 -4.45 4.69 1.52
N LEU A 13 -4.17 4.96 0.24
CA LEU A 13 -2.89 5.58 -0.15
C LEU A 13 -2.86 7.10 0.01
N ALA A 14 -3.97 7.76 0.38
CA ALA A 14 -4.03 9.21 0.61
C ALA A 14 -3.37 9.62 1.95
N ASN A 15 -2.17 9.11 2.23
CA ASN A 15 -1.30 9.46 3.35
C ASN A 15 0.17 9.28 2.91
N PRO A 16 1.05 10.28 3.14
CA PRO A 16 2.44 10.22 2.68
C PRO A 16 3.25 9.03 3.21
N ASN A 17 3.07 8.65 4.47
CA ASN A 17 3.77 7.52 5.07
C ASN A 17 3.33 6.20 4.46
N ARG A 18 2.01 6.00 4.28
CA ARG A 18 1.48 4.79 3.63
C ARG A 18 2.02 4.64 2.20
N VAL A 19 2.11 5.72 1.44
CA VAL A 19 2.77 5.72 0.11
C VAL A 19 4.24 5.33 0.22
N LYS A 20 4.98 5.91 1.18
CA LYS A 20 6.40 5.62 1.38
C LYS A 20 6.62 4.15 1.75
N ILE A 21 5.84 3.59 2.69
CA ILE A 21 5.87 2.18 3.08
C ILE A 21 5.61 1.29 1.86
N CYS A 22 4.53 1.53 1.12
CA CYS A 22 4.23 0.75 -0.09
C CYS A 22 5.34 0.84 -1.13
N LYS A 23 5.90 2.03 -1.39
CA LYS A 23 7.03 2.21 -2.31
C LYS A 23 8.26 1.40 -1.88
N MET A 24 8.56 1.39 -0.59
CA MET A 24 9.67 0.63 -0.05
C MET A 24 9.47 -0.88 -0.21
N LEU A 25 8.32 -1.40 0.20
CA LEU A 25 7.97 -2.82 0.08
C LEU A 25 7.74 -3.28 -1.38
N TYR A 26 7.45 -2.35 -2.29
CA TYR A 26 7.38 -2.67 -3.72
C TYR A 26 8.78 -2.96 -4.29
N ASN A 27 9.79 -2.20 -3.85
CA ASN A 27 11.17 -2.25 -4.37
C ASN A 27 12.10 -3.17 -3.58
N LYS A 28 11.86 -3.36 -2.28
CA LYS A 28 12.49 -4.37 -1.42
C LYS A 28 11.45 -5.42 -1.08
N VAL A 29 11.75 -6.71 -1.24
CA VAL A 29 10.75 -7.80 -1.12
C VAL A 29 10.01 -7.72 0.21
N ASP A 30 10.74 -7.80 1.32
CA ASP A 30 10.17 -7.86 2.67
C ASP A 30 11.00 -7.03 3.65
N LEU A 31 10.34 -6.36 4.60
CA LEU A 31 11.00 -5.59 5.66
C LEU A 31 10.48 -6.01 7.04
N SER A 32 11.35 -6.05 8.06
CA SER A 32 10.94 -6.21 9.45
C SER A 32 10.32 -4.93 10.01
N TYR A 33 9.70 -5.04 11.19
CA TYR A 33 9.23 -3.85 11.92
C TYR A 33 10.38 -2.90 12.25
N ASP A 34 11.52 -3.43 12.72
CA ASP A 34 12.68 -2.62 13.10
C ASP A 34 13.28 -1.88 11.89
N GLU A 35 13.32 -2.52 10.72
CA GLU A 35 13.77 -1.89 9.47
C GLU A 35 12.86 -0.74 9.05
N LEU A 36 11.54 -0.86 9.27
CA LEU A 36 10.59 0.22 9.03
C LEU A 36 10.73 1.31 10.10
N HIS A 37 10.77 0.95 11.38
CA HIS A 37 10.86 1.88 12.50
C HIS A 37 12.14 2.73 12.44
N ALA A 38 13.26 2.19 11.97
CA ALA A 38 14.49 2.96 11.73
C ALA A 38 14.33 4.11 10.71
N ILE A 39 13.23 4.15 9.96
CA ILE A 39 12.98 5.09 8.86
C ILE A 39 11.83 6.08 9.18
N PHE A 40 10.99 5.73 10.16
CA PHE A 40 9.85 6.53 10.58
C PHE A 40 10.04 6.92 12.05
N GLU A 41 10.16 8.22 12.32
CA GLU A 41 10.46 8.77 13.65
C GLU A 41 9.33 8.60 14.67
N ASP A 42 8.07 8.50 14.20
CA ASP A 42 6.90 8.32 15.05
C ASP A 42 6.41 6.87 15.03
N GLU A 43 6.69 6.15 16.12
CA GLU A 43 6.32 4.75 16.31
C GLU A 43 4.80 4.53 16.26
N LYS A 44 4.03 5.43 16.86
CA LYS A 44 2.57 5.29 16.95
C LYS A 44 1.96 5.47 15.57
N ALA A 45 2.39 6.50 14.84
CA ALA A 45 1.94 6.73 13.47
C ALA A 45 2.30 5.55 12.56
N LEU A 46 3.52 4.99 12.68
CA LEU A 46 3.93 3.82 11.91
C LEU A 46 3.02 2.61 12.17
N LYS A 47 2.71 2.32 13.44
CA LYS A 47 1.80 1.22 13.81
C LYS A 47 0.40 1.40 13.22
N ASP A 48 -0.14 2.63 13.27
CA ASP A 48 -1.45 2.95 12.71
C ASP A 48 -1.47 2.84 11.17
N ASP A 49 -0.41 3.32 10.51
CA ASP A 49 -0.24 3.22 9.05
C ASP A 49 -0.13 1.76 8.61
N LEU A 50 0.68 0.94 9.29
CA LEU A 50 0.84 -0.49 8.99
C LEU A 50 -0.46 -1.26 9.22
N ARG A 51 -1.16 -1.01 10.33
CA ARG A 51 -2.48 -1.60 10.58
C ARG A 51 -3.44 -1.30 9.44
N THR A 52 -3.53 -0.03 9.04
CA THR A 52 -4.44 0.39 7.97
C THR A 52 -4.07 -0.24 6.62
N LEU A 53 -2.78 -0.42 6.33
CA LEU A 53 -2.32 -1.09 5.12
C LEU A 53 -2.62 -2.60 5.12
N ILE A 54 -2.54 -3.24 6.29
CA ILE A 54 -2.88 -4.67 6.46
C ILE A 54 -4.38 -4.88 6.30
N GLU A 55 -5.19 -4.10 7.03
CA GLU A 55 -6.66 -4.14 6.92
C GLU A 55 -7.14 -3.78 5.51
N GLY A 56 -6.43 -2.86 4.86
CA GLY A 56 -6.64 -2.48 3.46
C GLY A 56 -6.20 -3.51 2.41
N GLY A 57 -5.57 -4.61 2.83
CA GLY A 57 -5.09 -5.66 1.93
C GLY A 57 -3.85 -5.30 1.10
N PHE A 58 -3.20 -4.17 1.36
CA PHE A 58 -1.95 -3.80 0.69
C PHE A 58 -0.78 -4.63 1.18
N VAL A 59 -0.74 -4.90 2.49
CA VAL A 59 0.38 -5.56 3.16
C VAL A 59 -0.09 -6.86 3.81
N VAL A 60 0.76 -7.87 3.78
CA VAL A 60 0.60 -9.11 4.55
C VAL A 60 1.79 -9.27 5.49
N VAL A 61 1.54 -9.89 6.65
CA VAL A 61 2.56 -10.19 7.65
C VAL A 61 2.57 -11.69 7.88
N ILE A 62 3.69 -12.34 7.59
CA ILE A 62 3.97 -13.73 7.99
C ILE A 62 5.11 -13.65 9.02
N ASP A 63 6.34 -13.45 8.54
CA ASP A 63 7.52 -13.16 9.37
C ASP A 63 7.97 -11.69 9.23
N LYS A 64 7.69 -11.11 8.07
CA LYS A 64 8.01 -9.72 7.69
C LYS A 64 6.81 -9.09 7.00
N TYR A 65 6.86 -7.77 6.86
CA TYR A 65 5.89 -7.03 6.06
C TYR A 65 6.21 -7.20 4.59
N SER A 66 5.24 -7.69 3.82
CA SER A 66 5.34 -7.90 2.38
C SER A 66 4.21 -7.18 1.66
N LEU A 67 4.51 -6.54 0.53
CA LEU A 67 3.47 -5.90 -0.28
C LEU A 67 2.77 -6.92 -1.17
N ARG A 68 1.44 -6.87 -1.22
CA ARG A 68 0.65 -7.56 -2.26
C ARG A 68 0.78 -6.83 -3.59
N LYS A 69 1.91 -7.03 -4.29
CA LYS A 69 2.24 -6.32 -5.54
C LYS A 69 1.12 -6.34 -6.57
N GLY A 70 0.50 -7.52 -6.79
CA GLY A 70 -0.61 -7.65 -7.74
C GLY A 70 -1.83 -6.77 -7.42
N TYR A 71 -2.08 -6.46 -6.13
CA TYR A 71 -3.14 -5.53 -5.75
C TYR A 71 -2.78 -4.09 -6.14
N VAL A 72 -1.54 -3.66 -5.86
CA VAL A 72 -1.05 -2.33 -6.24
C VAL A 72 -0.97 -2.17 -7.75
N ASP A 73 -0.49 -3.19 -8.47
CA ASP A 73 -0.45 -3.19 -9.94
C ASP A 73 -1.86 -3.08 -10.53
N SER A 74 -2.83 -3.79 -9.95
CA SER A 74 -4.24 -3.68 -10.35
C SER A 74 -4.80 -2.27 -10.12
N LEU A 75 -4.43 -1.63 -9.01
CA LEU A 75 -4.83 -0.25 -8.69
C LEU A 75 -4.23 0.74 -9.68
N MET A 76 -2.94 0.61 -10.02
CA MET A 76 -2.29 1.46 -11.02
C MET A 76 -2.83 1.22 -12.43
N ASN A 77 -3.09 -0.04 -12.79
CA ASN A 77 -3.69 -0.40 -14.07
C ASN A 77 -5.11 0.14 -14.21
N PHE A 78 -5.88 0.23 -13.12
CA PHE A 78 -7.21 0.85 -13.13
C PHE A 78 -7.17 2.31 -13.61
N ILE A 79 -6.19 3.11 -13.18
CA ILE A 79 -6.03 4.51 -13.66
C ILE A 79 -5.53 4.54 -15.11
N LYS A 80 -4.57 3.68 -15.46
CA LYS A 80 -3.92 3.71 -16.78
C LYS A 80 -4.81 3.16 -17.91
N THR A 81 -5.78 2.31 -17.58
CA THR A 81 -6.66 1.69 -18.58
C THR A 81 -7.77 2.67 -18.98
N PRO A 82 -7.90 3.01 -20.27
CA PRO A 82 -8.98 3.88 -20.75
C PRO A 82 -10.36 3.30 -20.43
N CYS A 83 -11.29 4.14 -20.00
CA CYS A 83 -12.67 3.71 -19.78
C CYS A 83 -13.45 3.70 -21.11
N GLY A 84 -14.52 2.91 -21.19
CA GLY A 84 -15.38 2.89 -22.39
C GLY A 84 -15.97 4.25 -22.76
N CYS A 85 -16.02 5.21 -21.82
CA CYS A 85 -16.46 6.59 -22.05
C CYS A 85 -15.41 7.45 -22.78
N THR A 86 -14.20 6.94 -22.98
CA THR A 86 -13.11 7.60 -23.72
C THR A 86 -12.89 6.99 -25.11
N LYS A 87 -13.80 6.11 -25.55
CA LYS A 87 -13.85 5.60 -26.92
C LYS A 87 -14.70 6.51 -27.81
#